data_AF-A0A1Q6UKF6-F1
#
_entry.id   AF-A0A1Q6UKF6-F1
#
_cell.length_a   1.000
_cell.length_b   1.000
_cell.length_c   1.000
_cell.angle_alpha   90.00
_cell.angle_beta   90.00
_cell.angle_gamma   90.00
#
_symmetry.space_group_name_H-M   'P 1'
#
loop_
_entity.id
_entity.type
_entity.pdbx_description
1 polymer ?
#
loop_
_entity_poly.entity_id
_entity_poly.type
_entity_poly.pdbx_seq_one_letter_code
_entity_poly.pdbx_strand_id
1 'polypeptide(L)' 'MARKKGSGKTIGMTQISISLPQALVEQIDKMAESDNRNRSNFIANTLQNLARDFSNVAEPKKTIK' A
#
# COMPACT_ATOMS: atom_id res chain seq x y z
N MET A 1 -18.34 -34.20 5.21
CA MET A 1 -17.26 -33.82 4.26
C MET A 1 -16.57 -32.56 4.79
N ALA A 2 -15.37 -32.68 5.36
CA ALA A 2 -14.61 -31.54 5.85
C ALA A 2 -13.92 -30.82 4.67
N ARG A 3 -14.32 -29.58 4.37
CA ARG A 3 -13.61 -28.76 3.39
C ARG A 3 -12.31 -28.26 4.02
N LYS A 4 -11.19 -28.88 3.62
CA LYS A 4 -9.83 -28.44 3.93
C LYS A 4 -9.67 -27.01 3.37
N LYS A 5 -9.65 -26.00 4.27
CA LYS A 5 -9.41 -24.59 3.92
C LYS A 5 -7.96 -24.47 3.47
N GLY A 6 -7.73 -24.67 2.18
CA GLY A 6 -6.44 -24.48 1.54
C GLY A 6 -5.98 -23.04 1.78
N SER A 7 -4.88 -22.91 2.51
CA SER A 7 -4.15 -21.67 2.70
C SER A 7 -3.59 -21.21 1.36
N GLY A 8 -4.42 -20.57 0.54
CA GLY A 8 -3.98 -19.84 -0.64
C GLY A 8 -3.22 -18.60 -0.21
N LYS A 9 -1.99 -18.77 0.31
CA LYS A 9 -1.04 -17.67 0.42
C LYS A 9 -0.81 -17.17 -1.00
N THR A 10 -1.29 -15.97 -1.31
CA THR A 10 -0.86 -15.22 -2.49
C THR A 10 0.66 -15.08 -2.39
N ILE A 11 1.37 -15.83 -3.22
CA ILE A 11 2.84 -15.93 -3.17
C ILE A 11 3.43 -14.53 -3.35
N GLY A 12 4.24 -14.07 -2.40
CA GLY A 12 4.92 -12.77 -2.45
C GLY A 12 4.23 -11.60 -1.76
N MET A 13 3.07 -11.80 -1.11
CA MET A 13 2.44 -10.74 -0.30
C MET A 13 2.75 -10.91 1.19
N THR A 14 3.29 -9.86 1.81
CA THR A 14 3.43 -9.76 3.27
C THR A 14 2.20 -9.06 3.84
N GLN A 15 1.52 -9.69 4.80
CA GLN A 15 0.42 -9.08 5.53
C GLN A 15 0.97 -8.22 6.66
N ILE A 16 0.51 -6.97 6.74
CA ILE A 16 0.90 -6.01 7.77
C ILE A 16 -0.37 -5.60 8.52
N SER A 17 -0.36 -5.74 9.84
CA SER A 17 -1.41 -5.20 10.70
C SER A 17 -0.90 -3.93 11.37
N ILE A 18 -1.61 -2.82 11.18
CA ILE A 18 -1.27 -1.51 11.75
C ILE A 18 -2.50 -0.92 12.43
N SER A 19 -2.27 -0.18 13.52
CA SER A 19 -3.30 0.63 14.16
C SER A 19 -3.29 2.02 13.56
N LEU A 20 -4.42 2.46 13.02
CA LEU A 20 -4.61 3.80 12.46
C LEU A 20 -5.78 4.49 13.18
N PRO A 21 -5.74 5.83 13.35
CA PRO A 21 -6.89 6.58 13.83
C PRO A 21 -8.11 6.36 12.92
N GLN A 22 -9.30 6.22 13.52
CA GLN A 22 -10.52 5.97 12.76
C GLN A 22 -10.79 7.03 11.69
N ALA A 23 -10.60 8.31 12.03
CA ALA A 23 -10.80 9.42 11.09
C ALA A 23 -9.89 9.32 9.85
N LEU A 24 -8.67 8.79 10.01
CA LEU A 24 -7.77 8.56 8.87
C LEU A 24 -8.27 7.40 8.01
N VAL A 25 -8.77 6.32 8.62
CA VAL A 25 -9.34 5.19 7.88
C VAL A 25 -10.53 5.63 7.03
N GLU A 26 -11.41 6.45 7.58
CA GLU A 26 -12.57 7.01 6.85
C GLU A 26 -12.14 7.90 5.68
N GLN A 27 -11.07 8.68 5.83
CA GLN A 27 -10.50 9.47 4.73
C GLN A 27 -9.90 8.57 3.65
N ILE A 28 -9.16 7.52 4.04
CA ILE A 28 -8.60 6.53 3.11
C ILE A 28 -9.70 5.84 2.31
N ASP A 29 -10.81 5.47 2.97
CA ASP A 29 -11.95 4.84 2.29
C ASP A 29 -12.55 5.76 1.22
N LYS A 30 -12.78 7.03 1.54
CA LYS A 30 -13.30 8.01 0.57
C LYS A 30 -12.35 8.20 -0.62
N MET A 31 -11.04 8.23 -0.36
CA MET A 31 -10.04 8.32 -1.44
C MET A 31 -10.01 7.06 -2.30
N ALA A 32 -10.12 5.88 -1.69
CA ALA A 32 -10.18 4.61 -2.40
C ALA A 32 -11.45 4.52 -3.28
N GLU A 33 -12.61 4.92 -2.76
CA GLU A 33 -13.86 5.00 -3.52
C GLU A 33 -13.74 5.95 -4.71
N SER A 34 -13.13 7.12 -4.52
CA SER A 34 -12.92 8.11 -5.58
C SER A 34 -12.01 7.61 -6.71
N ASP A 35 -11.07 6.70 -6.40
CA ASP A 35 -10.18 6.05 -7.38
C ASP A 35 -10.76 4.71 -7.90
N ASN A 36 -12.02 4.39 -7.56
CA ASN A 36 -12.68 3.12 -7.92
C ASN A 36 -11.88 1.87 -7.49
N ARG A 37 -11.30 1.92 -6.27
CA ARG A 37 -10.47 0.85 -5.70
C ARG A 37 -10.94 0.47 -4.31
N ASN A 38 -10.60 -0.74 -3.88
CA ASN A 38 -10.73 -1.11 -2.48
C ASN A 38 -9.59 -0.50 -1.63
N ARG A 39 -9.81 -0.39 -0.32
CA ARG A 39 -8.85 0.15 0.65
C ARG A 39 -7.44 -0.43 0.51
N SER A 40 -7.31 -1.76 0.46
CA SER A 40 -6.01 -2.43 0.42
C SER A 40 -5.23 -2.11 -0.86
N ASN A 41 -5.91 -2.11 -2.01
CA ASN A 41 -5.31 -1.78 -3.30
C ASN A 41 -4.92 -0.30 -3.39
N PHE A 42 -5.74 0.58 -2.82
CA PHE A 42 -5.41 2.00 -2.71
C PHE A 42 -4.15 2.20 -1.88
N ILE A 43 -4.11 1.67 -0.65
CA ILE A 43 -2.94 1.77 0.24
C ILE A 43 -1.68 1.21 -0.44
N ALA A 44 -1.76 0.03 -1.06
CA ALA A 44 -0.62 -0.58 -1.74
C ALA A 44 -0.06 0.31 -2.87
N ASN A 45 -0.95 0.89 -3.69
CA ASN A 45 -0.55 1.79 -4.78
C ASN A 45 0.07 3.08 -4.23
N THR A 46 -0.54 3.71 -3.23
CA THR A 46 -0.02 4.92 -2.60
C THR A 46 1.36 4.69 -2.01
N LEU A 47 1.57 3.59 -1.28
CA LEU A 47 2.88 3.24 -0.71
C LEU A 47 3.92 2.95 -1.80
N GLN A 48 3.54 2.28 -2.89
CA GLN A 48 4.43 2.04 -4.03
C GLN A 48 4.90 3.34 -4.67
N ASN A 49 3.99 4.29 -4.90
CA ASN A 49 4.32 5.59 -5.49
C ASN A 49 5.22 6.40 -4.55
N LEU A 50 4.89 6.45 -3.26
CA LEU A 50 5.75 7.07 -2.24
C LEU A 50 7.17 6.48 -2.26
N ALA A 51 7.30 5.14 -2.23
CA ALA A 51 8.60 4.48 -2.24
C ALA A 51 9.41 4.79 -3.52
N ARG A 52 8.72 4.85 -4.67
CA ARG A 52 9.33 5.22 -5.95
C ARG A 52 9.83 6.67 -5.93
N ASP A 53 9.02 7.60 -5.43
CA ASP A 53 9.38 9.01 -5.34
C ASP A 53 10.58 9.21 -4.42
N PHE A 54 10.60 8.57 -3.25
CA PHE A 54 11.75 8.59 -2.34
C PHE A 54 13.01 8.00 -2.97
N SER A 55 12.89 6.89 -3.70
CA SER A 55 14.03 6.25 -4.37
C SER A 55 14.59 7.10 -5.50
N ASN A 56 13.74 7.84 -6.22
CA ASN A 56 14.15 8.72 -7.31
C ASN A 56 14.76 10.04 -6.82
N VAL A 57 14.45 10.49 -5.61
CA VAL A 57 15.02 11.71 -5.00
C VAL A 57 16.40 11.45 -4.38
N ALA A 58 16.81 10.18 -4.21
CA ALA A 58 18.06 9.79 -3.54
C ALA A 58 19.35 10.00 -4.36
N GLU A 59 19.30 10.62 -5.55
CA GLU A 59 20.51 11.18 -6.18
C GLU A 59 20.68 12.64 -5.73
N PRO A 60 21.56 12.95 -4.74
CA PRO A 60 22.02 14.30 -4.59
C PRO A 60 22.70 14.67 -5.90
N LYS A 61 22.15 15.66 -6.61
CA LYS A 61 22.81 16.29 -7.76
C LYS A 61 24.22 16.64 -7.32
N LYS A 62 25.20 15.80 -7.65
CA LYS A 62 26.61 16.14 -7.49
C LYS A 62 26.83 17.34 -8.37
N THR A 63 26.95 18.52 -7.74
CA THR A 63 27.41 19.72 -8.41
C THR A 63 28.78 19.40 -9.00
N ILE A 64 28.82 19.21 -10.31
CA ILE A 64 30.07 19.13 -11.06
C ILE A 64 30.69 20.53 -10.95
N LYS A 65 31.81 20.63 -10.26
CA LYS A 65 32.74 21.76 -10.33
C LYS A 65 33.90 21.37 -11.22
#